data_AF-A0A957RXJ7-F1
#
_entry.id   AF-A0A957RXJ7-F1
#
_cell.length_a   1.000
_cell.length_b   1.000
_cell.length_c   1.000
_cell.angle_alpha   90.00
_cell.angle_beta   90.00
_cell.angle_gamma   90.00
#
_symmetry.space_group_name_H-M   'P 1'
#
loop_
_entity.id
_entity.type
_entity.pdbx_description
1 polymer ?
#
loop_
_entity_poly.entity_id
_entity_poly.type
_entity_poly.pdbx_seq_one_letter_code
_entity_poly.pdbx_strand_id
1 'polypeptide(L)'
;GELPLGPASGYTLTVPLIANDAAPLTETMTVTESVTVTDTATVTDAGTAVDTPTVSEQSPQSWRDYFENPDDPQGAEAATLDRLQEQLGIATRAELTAFLDDLTVENFLPLLAATSIQPQPADVAAGAGFTIACSEDAPRFTIDDIGRMAQRMPPVVAGALTADAADLLALCPLWTVPPAAPGDRITALSMTPALVMGGTHDPFTPARWARRAAASLDDVFVRLFQGAGHNLLAAPEGCGQQVLAAFIDEPAASPNLYCYRQQSTTFVLPE
;
A
#
# COMPACT_ATOMS: atom_id res chain seq x y z
N GLY A 1 16.06 -41.50 15.54
CA GLY A 1 15.21 -41.19 16.69
C GLY A 1 14.15 -40.26 16.18
N GLU A 2 13.07 -40.83 15.67
CA GLU A 2 11.90 -40.10 15.18
C GLU A 2 11.09 -39.62 16.39
N LEU A 3 10.76 -38.34 16.40
CA LEU A 3 9.69 -37.77 17.22
C LEU A 3 8.70 -37.10 16.28
N PRO A 4 7.38 -37.22 16.56
CA PRO A 4 6.33 -37.20 15.55
C PRO A 4 5.84 -35.78 15.25
N LEU A 5 5.69 -35.48 13.98
CA LEU A 5 4.99 -34.28 13.50
C LEU A 5 3.57 -34.67 13.08
N GLY A 6 2.58 -34.00 13.67
CA GLY A 6 1.23 -33.88 13.13
C GLY A 6 0.13 -34.56 13.95
N PRO A 7 -1.03 -33.90 14.16
CA PRO A 7 -2.24 -34.61 14.55
C PRO A 7 -2.64 -35.55 13.41
N ALA A 8 -3.04 -36.75 13.80
CA ALA A 8 -3.49 -37.81 12.91
C ALA A 8 -4.54 -37.34 11.90
N SER A 9 -4.42 -37.84 10.68
CA SER A 9 -5.45 -37.82 9.64
C SER A 9 -6.82 -38.23 10.21
N GLY A 10 -7.84 -37.38 10.01
CA GLY A 10 -9.24 -37.71 10.29
C GLY A 10 -10.00 -36.74 11.20
N TYR A 11 -9.91 -35.42 10.97
CA TYR A 11 -10.79 -34.47 11.64
C TYR A 11 -11.83 -33.88 10.68
N THR A 12 -13.09 -33.92 11.11
CA THR A 12 -14.23 -33.24 10.46
C THR A 12 -14.35 -31.85 11.07
N LEU A 13 -14.26 -30.81 10.24
CA LEU A 13 -14.47 -29.43 10.66
C LEU A 13 -15.91 -29.03 10.30
N THR A 14 -16.76 -28.85 11.31
CA THR A 14 -18.11 -28.31 11.13
C THR A 14 -18.07 -26.82 11.43
N VAL A 15 -18.12 -25.99 10.38
CA VAL A 15 -18.23 -24.54 10.53
C VAL A 15 -19.69 -24.15 10.27
N PRO A 16 -20.42 -23.56 11.25
CA PRO A 16 -21.75 -23.03 10.98
C PRO A 16 -21.60 -21.75 10.16
N LEU A 17 -21.99 -21.80 8.88
CA LEU A 17 -22.24 -20.59 8.10
C LEU A 17 -23.54 -19.98 8.64
N ILE A 18 -23.44 -18.84 9.32
CA ILE A 18 -24.62 -18.03 9.64
C ILE A 18 -25.05 -17.37 8.33
N ALA A 19 -25.97 -18.02 7.62
CA ALA A 19 -26.77 -17.40 6.57
C ALA A 19 -28.18 -17.21 7.10
N ASN A 20 -28.68 -15.99 6.99
CA ASN A 20 -30.08 -15.65 7.20
C ASN A 20 -30.96 -16.57 6.35
N ASP A 21 -31.90 -17.26 7.01
CA ASP A 21 -33.11 -17.86 6.47
C ASP A 21 -33.00 -18.61 5.12
N ALA A 22 -32.26 -19.71 5.09
CA ALA A 22 -32.59 -20.91 4.28
C ALA A 22 -31.78 -22.12 4.79
N ALA A 23 -32.37 -23.33 4.74
CA ALA A 23 -31.86 -24.56 5.35
C ALA A 23 -30.38 -24.91 5.02
N PRO A 24 -29.64 -25.55 5.95
CA PRO A 24 -28.21 -25.81 5.79
C PRO A 24 -27.94 -26.85 4.69
N LEU A 25 -27.03 -26.52 3.77
CA LEU A 25 -26.42 -27.47 2.84
C LEU A 25 -25.22 -28.12 3.51
N THR A 26 -25.23 -29.44 3.64
CA THR A 26 -24.10 -30.24 4.12
C THR A 26 -23.30 -30.72 2.91
N GLU A 27 -22.06 -30.28 2.76
CA GLU A 27 -21.16 -30.82 1.74
C GLU A 27 -19.99 -31.56 2.41
N THR A 28 -19.80 -32.83 2.05
CA THR A 28 -18.75 -33.70 2.60
C THR A 28 -17.61 -33.79 1.59
N MET A 29 -16.48 -33.13 1.87
CA MET A 29 -15.30 -33.23 1.02
C MET A 29 -14.37 -34.34 1.55
N THR A 30 -14.14 -35.37 0.73
CA THR A 30 -13.17 -36.44 1.03
C THR A 30 -11.89 -36.15 0.24
N VAL A 31 -10.80 -35.82 0.94
CA VAL A 31 -9.49 -35.64 0.30
C VAL A 31 -8.81 -37.01 0.21
N THR A 32 -8.68 -37.52 -1.00
CA THR A 32 -7.85 -38.70 -1.33
C THR A 32 -6.85 -38.31 -2.40
N GLU A 33 -5.66 -37.88 -2.00
CA GLU A 33 -4.40 -38.16 -2.69
C GLU A 33 -3.21 -37.66 -1.87
N SER A 34 -2.24 -38.55 -1.67
CA SER A 34 -0.93 -38.27 -1.07
C SER A 34 0.04 -37.86 -2.17
N VAL A 35 0.52 -36.62 -2.17
CA VAL A 35 1.59 -36.17 -3.06
C VAL A 35 2.95 -36.53 -2.45
N THR A 36 3.66 -37.45 -3.09
CA THR A 36 5.05 -37.80 -2.77
C THR A 36 5.98 -36.87 -3.56
N VAL A 37 6.74 -36.01 -2.87
CA VAL A 37 7.81 -35.22 -3.50
C VAL A 37 9.01 -36.15 -3.74
N THR A 38 9.33 -36.44 -5.00
CA THR A 38 10.59 -37.08 -5.38
C THR A 38 11.52 -36.01 -5.95
N ASP A 39 12.58 -35.72 -5.23
CA ASP A 39 13.63 -34.77 -5.62
C ASP A 39 14.53 -35.43 -6.68
N THR A 40 14.18 -35.27 -7.96
CA THR A 40 15.12 -35.33 -9.09
C THR A 40 14.44 -34.81 -10.36
N ALA A 41 14.54 -33.51 -10.61
CA ALA A 41 14.35 -32.95 -11.94
C ALA A 41 15.64 -32.23 -12.35
N THR A 42 16.41 -32.90 -13.20
CA THR A 42 17.50 -32.29 -13.98
C THR A 42 16.93 -31.16 -14.82
N VAL A 43 17.33 -29.91 -14.52
CA VAL A 43 17.06 -28.75 -15.36
C VAL A 43 17.91 -28.88 -16.63
N THR A 44 17.27 -29.27 -17.73
CA THR A 44 17.81 -29.00 -19.08
C THR A 44 17.42 -27.58 -19.47
N ASP A 45 18.43 -26.74 -19.62
CA ASP A 45 18.34 -25.37 -20.15
C ASP A 45 17.77 -25.39 -21.58
N ALA A 46 16.46 -25.23 -21.69
CA ALA A 46 15.81 -24.85 -22.93
C ALA A 46 15.70 -23.33 -22.90
N GLY A 47 16.70 -22.67 -23.49
CA GLY A 47 16.77 -21.21 -23.60
C GLY A 47 15.55 -20.61 -24.30
N THR A 48 14.54 -20.25 -23.52
CA THR A 48 13.64 -19.15 -23.85
C THR A 48 14.20 -17.91 -23.17
N ALA A 49 14.89 -17.07 -23.95
CA ALA A 49 15.23 -15.74 -23.50
C ALA A 49 13.92 -15.03 -23.12
N VAL A 50 13.72 -14.82 -21.82
CA VAL A 50 12.75 -13.84 -21.35
C VAL A 50 13.37 -12.50 -21.66
N ASP A 51 12.81 -11.80 -22.65
CA ASP A 51 13.16 -10.40 -22.90
C ASP A 51 12.93 -9.66 -21.59
N THR A 52 14.03 -9.31 -20.93
CA THR A 52 13.99 -8.45 -19.76
C THR A 52 13.64 -7.07 -20.30
N PRO A 53 12.46 -6.50 -19.98
CA PRO A 53 12.13 -5.16 -20.46
C PRO A 53 13.21 -4.22 -19.96
N THR A 54 13.92 -3.60 -20.89
CA THR A 54 14.83 -2.50 -20.59
C THR A 54 13.99 -1.35 -20.08
N VAL A 55 13.90 -1.21 -18.76
CA VAL A 55 13.33 -0.01 -18.13
C VAL A 55 14.28 1.14 -18.48
N SER A 56 13.82 2.03 -19.35
CA SER A 56 14.51 3.29 -19.61
C SER A 56 14.41 4.15 -18.34
N GLU A 57 15.51 4.31 -17.61
CA GLU A 57 15.62 5.15 -16.39
C GLU A 57 15.52 6.66 -16.69
N GLN A 58 14.87 7.06 -17.78
CA GLN A 58 14.66 8.47 -18.06
C GLN A 58 13.56 8.99 -17.14
N SER A 59 13.89 9.99 -16.32
CA SER A 59 12.89 10.69 -15.53
C SER A 59 11.81 11.24 -16.47
N PRO A 60 10.52 11.06 -16.15
CA PRO A 60 9.44 11.59 -16.99
C PRO A 60 9.64 13.10 -17.18
N GLN A 61 9.44 13.57 -18.40
CA GLN A 61 9.58 14.97 -18.79
C GLN A 61 8.21 15.65 -18.95
N SER A 62 7.14 14.86 -19.04
CA SER A 62 5.77 15.30 -19.18
C SER A 62 4.80 14.36 -18.47
N TRP A 63 3.55 14.81 -18.28
CA TRP A 63 2.48 13.95 -17.75
C TRP A 63 2.21 12.74 -18.66
N ARG A 64 2.47 12.87 -19.97
CA ARG A 64 2.26 11.80 -20.97
C ARG A 64 3.18 10.61 -20.73
N ASP A 65 4.36 10.83 -20.17
CA ASP A 65 5.33 9.77 -19.88
C ASP A 65 4.88 8.82 -18.76
N TYR A 66 3.78 9.15 -18.08
CA TYR A 66 3.14 8.27 -17.08
C TYR A 66 2.12 7.30 -17.67
N PHE A 67 1.85 7.39 -18.98
CA PHE A 67 0.87 6.58 -19.70
C PHE A 67 1.56 5.85 -20.86
N GLU A 68 1.12 4.64 -21.16
CA GLU A 68 1.58 3.86 -22.31
C GLU A 68 1.00 4.42 -23.62
N ASN A 69 -0.26 4.85 -23.61
CA ASN A 69 -0.93 5.51 -24.74
C ASN A 69 -1.96 6.56 -24.25
N PRO A 70 -1.50 7.76 -23.84
CA PRO A 70 -2.36 8.80 -23.26
C PRO A 70 -3.43 9.36 -24.21
N ASP A 71 -3.26 9.16 -25.53
CA ASP A 71 -4.19 9.62 -26.56
C ASP A 71 -5.19 8.53 -27.00
N ASP A 72 -5.15 7.33 -26.40
CA ASP A 72 -6.17 6.31 -26.64
C ASP A 72 -7.53 6.81 -26.13
N PRO A 73 -8.58 6.87 -26.97
CA PRO A 73 -9.90 7.29 -26.53
C PRO A 73 -10.59 6.24 -25.64
N GLN A 74 -10.02 5.04 -25.47
CA GLN A 74 -10.60 3.93 -24.72
C GLN A 74 -9.58 3.25 -23.80
N GLY A 75 -10.06 2.36 -22.92
CA GLY A 75 -9.20 1.61 -22.00
C GLY A 75 -8.98 2.27 -20.65
N ALA A 76 -8.09 1.68 -19.86
CA ALA A 76 -7.87 2.07 -18.46
C ALA A 76 -7.26 3.48 -18.32
N GLU A 77 -6.39 3.87 -19.25
CA GLU A 77 -5.77 5.19 -19.28
C GLU A 77 -6.79 6.28 -19.65
N ALA A 78 -7.63 6.01 -20.65
CA ALA A 78 -8.75 6.89 -21.00
C ALA A 78 -9.70 7.11 -19.82
N ALA A 79 -10.06 6.03 -19.09
CA ALA A 79 -10.92 6.08 -17.91
C ALA A 79 -10.26 6.83 -16.73
N THR A 80 -8.94 6.78 -16.62
CA THR A 80 -8.17 7.54 -15.62
C THR A 80 -8.24 9.03 -15.93
N LEU A 81 -8.02 9.41 -17.17
CA LEU A 81 -8.16 10.80 -17.62
C LEU A 81 -9.61 11.30 -17.54
N ASP A 82 -10.62 10.44 -17.74
CA ASP A 82 -12.04 10.80 -17.54
C ASP A 82 -12.32 11.14 -16.07
N ARG A 83 -11.85 10.30 -15.14
CA ARG A 83 -11.98 10.57 -13.70
C ARG A 83 -11.29 11.87 -13.30
N LEU A 84 -10.13 12.13 -13.88
CA LEU A 84 -9.36 13.35 -13.62
C LEU A 84 -10.12 14.57 -14.15
N GLN A 85 -10.68 14.49 -15.36
CA GLN A 85 -11.53 15.52 -15.93
C GLN A 85 -12.74 15.83 -15.02
N GLU A 86 -13.45 14.78 -14.58
CA GLU A 86 -14.64 14.90 -13.73
C GLU A 86 -14.31 15.54 -12.38
N GLN A 87 -13.27 15.06 -11.70
CA GLN A 87 -12.89 15.59 -10.39
C GLN A 87 -12.38 17.04 -10.45
N LEU A 88 -11.70 17.41 -11.53
CA LEU A 88 -11.25 18.79 -11.75
C LEU A 88 -12.35 19.71 -12.29
N GLY A 89 -13.52 19.18 -12.62
CA GLY A 89 -14.63 19.96 -13.17
C GLY A 89 -14.31 20.55 -14.55
N ILE A 90 -13.43 19.92 -15.32
CA ILE A 90 -13.02 20.37 -16.65
C ILE A 90 -14.05 19.88 -17.68
N ALA A 91 -14.51 20.76 -18.57
CA ALA A 91 -15.67 20.45 -19.42
C ALA A 91 -15.33 19.49 -20.57
N THR A 92 -14.11 19.56 -21.11
CA THR A 92 -13.72 18.73 -22.25
C THR A 92 -12.35 18.08 -22.07
N ARG A 93 -12.14 16.95 -22.78
CA ARG A 93 -10.85 16.27 -22.80
C ARG A 93 -9.72 17.16 -23.33
N ALA A 94 -10.02 18.00 -24.33
CA ALA A 94 -9.06 18.94 -24.90
C ALA A 94 -8.60 20.00 -23.88
N GLU A 95 -9.53 20.50 -23.06
CA GLU A 95 -9.19 21.42 -21.96
C GLU A 95 -8.38 20.73 -20.87
N LEU A 96 -8.68 19.46 -20.55
CA LEU A 96 -7.87 18.69 -19.61
C LEU A 96 -6.45 18.53 -20.15
N THR A 97 -6.29 18.11 -21.40
CA THR A 97 -4.98 17.97 -22.03
C THR A 97 -4.20 19.28 -22.02
N ALA A 98 -4.83 20.41 -22.37
CA ALA A 98 -4.19 21.72 -22.32
C ALA A 98 -3.76 22.10 -20.89
N PHE A 99 -4.60 21.82 -19.90
CA PHE A 99 -4.26 22.03 -18.48
C PHE A 99 -3.07 21.17 -18.03
N LEU A 100 -3.04 19.89 -18.43
CA LEU A 100 -1.95 18.97 -18.10
C LEU A 100 -0.66 19.32 -18.85
N ASP A 101 -0.74 19.84 -20.08
CA ASP A 101 0.41 20.29 -20.85
C ASP A 101 1.09 21.53 -20.23
N ASP A 102 0.32 22.36 -19.51
CA ASP A 102 0.83 23.53 -18.76
C ASP A 102 1.41 23.15 -17.37
N LEU A 103 1.14 21.94 -16.88
CA LEU A 103 1.64 21.44 -15.60
C LEU A 103 3.10 20.98 -15.71
N THR A 104 3.95 21.46 -14.80
CA THR A 104 5.30 20.89 -14.67
C THR A 104 5.21 19.44 -14.18
N VAL A 105 6.16 18.60 -14.59
CA VAL A 105 6.16 17.18 -14.23
C VAL A 105 6.17 16.96 -12.72
N GLU A 106 6.82 17.87 -11.96
CA GLU A 106 6.86 17.83 -10.49
C GLU A 106 5.49 18.08 -9.85
N ASN A 107 4.58 18.76 -10.54
CA ASN A 107 3.23 19.07 -10.05
C ASN A 107 2.19 18.02 -10.47
N PHE A 108 2.53 17.15 -11.43
CA PHE A 108 1.61 16.11 -11.91
C PHE A 108 1.39 15.00 -10.86
N LEU A 109 2.45 14.51 -10.21
CA LEU A 109 2.32 13.51 -9.14
C LEU A 109 1.50 14.01 -7.93
N PRO A 110 1.72 15.25 -7.42
CA PRO A 110 0.85 15.86 -6.41
C PRO A 110 -0.61 15.98 -6.85
N LEU A 111 -0.88 16.30 -8.12
CA LEU A 111 -2.25 16.36 -8.66
C LEU A 111 -2.92 14.99 -8.59
N LEU A 112 -2.24 13.94 -9.05
CA LEU A 112 -2.73 12.56 -9.00
C LEU A 112 -2.98 12.08 -7.57
N ALA A 113 -2.08 12.42 -6.65
CA ALA A 113 -2.27 12.13 -5.22
C ALA A 113 -3.47 12.89 -4.63
N ALA A 114 -3.66 14.16 -4.97
CA ALA A 114 -4.78 14.98 -4.49
C ALA A 114 -6.14 14.50 -5.02
N THR A 115 -6.14 13.85 -6.17
CA THR A 115 -7.32 13.30 -6.86
C THR A 115 -7.56 11.83 -6.51
N SER A 116 -6.62 11.19 -5.82
CA SER A 116 -6.58 9.74 -5.60
C SER A 116 -6.62 8.94 -6.92
N ILE A 117 -6.15 9.53 -8.02
CA ILE A 117 -6.12 8.91 -9.33
C ILE A 117 -4.73 8.29 -9.50
N GLN A 118 -4.67 6.97 -9.55
CA GLN A 118 -3.47 6.22 -9.89
C GLN A 118 -3.44 6.05 -11.42
N PRO A 119 -2.49 6.65 -12.15
CA PRO A 119 -2.37 6.46 -13.59
C PRO A 119 -1.66 5.13 -13.82
N GLN A 120 -2.33 4.01 -13.62
CA GLN A 120 -1.81 2.72 -14.08
C GLN A 120 -2.98 1.86 -14.58
N PRO A 121 -2.77 1.00 -15.58
CA PRO A 121 -3.64 -0.15 -15.78
C PRO A 121 -3.72 -0.96 -14.47
N ALA A 122 -4.67 -1.90 -14.36
CA ALA A 122 -4.65 -2.87 -13.28
C ALA A 122 -3.35 -3.69 -13.38
N ASP A 123 -2.29 -3.19 -12.77
CA ASP A 123 -0.97 -3.77 -12.81
C ASP A 123 -0.96 -4.99 -11.87
N VAL A 124 0.06 -5.83 -12.05
CA VAL A 124 0.33 -6.94 -11.12
C VAL A 124 0.48 -6.39 -9.69
N ALA A 125 0.88 -5.13 -9.52
CA ALA A 125 1.00 -4.48 -8.21
C ALA A 125 -0.36 -4.20 -7.56
N ALA A 126 -1.42 -3.87 -8.30
CA ALA A 126 -2.78 -3.68 -7.80
C ALA A 126 -3.39 -5.01 -7.40
N GLY A 127 -3.21 -6.05 -8.24
CA GLY A 127 -3.63 -7.42 -7.90
C GLY A 127 -2.89 -7.97 -6.67
N ALA A 128 -1.59 -7.71 -6.56
CA ALA A 128 -0.80 -8.03 -5.38
C ALA A 128 -1.24 -7.21 -4.16
N GLY A 129 -1.52 -5.93 -4.34
CA GLY A 129 -2.03 -5.02 -3.31
C GLY A 129 -3.35 -5.52 -2.73
N PHE A 130 -4.32 -5.89 -3.56
CA PHE A 130 -5.58 -6.50 -3.10
C PHE A 130 -5.36 -7.86 -2.43
N THR A 131 -4.45 -8.68 -2.95
CA THR A 131 -4.12 -9.97 -2.33
C THR A 131 -3.58 -9.77 -0.91
N ILE A 132 -2.67 -8.83 -0.71
CA ILE A 132 -2.11 -8.50 0.61
C ILE A 132 -3.18 -7.86 1.49
N ALA A 133 -3.88 -6.83 1.02
CA ALA A 133 -4.85 -6.10 1.82
C ALA A 133 -6.05 -6.97 2.24
N CYS A 134 -6.53 -7.87 1.37
CA CYS A 134 -7.61 -8.79 1.70
C CYS A 134 -7.17 -9.95 2.60
N SER A 135 -5.93 -10.41 2.46
CA SER A 135 -5.39 -11.45 3.34
C SER A 135 -5.02 -10.90 4.73
N GLU A 136 -4.45 -9.71 4.79
CA GLU A 136 -3.88 -9.15 6.02
C GLU A 136 -4.79 -8.12 6.68
N ASP A 137 -5.29 -7.11 5.98
CA ASP A 137 -5.89 -5.95 6.63
C ASP A 137 -7.40 -6.07 6.79
N ALA A 138 -8.12 -6.40 5.72
CA ALA A 138 -9.59 -6.49 5.71
C ALA A 138 -10.18 -7.38 6.84
N PRO A 139 -9.58 -8.53 7.20
CA PRO A 139 -10.10 -9.37 8.29
C PRO A 139 -10.00 -8.74 9.69
N ARG A 140 -9.36 -7.57 9.83
CA ARG A 140 -9.02 -6.95 11.12
C ARG A 140 -9.88 -5.76 11.50
N PHE A 141 -10.80 -5.33 10.62
CA PHE A 141 -11.72 -4.23 10.89
C PHE A 141 -13.08 -4.49 10.25
N THR A 142 -14.07 -3.73 10.68
CA THR A 142 -15.46 -3.86 10.25
C THR A 142 -16.01 -2.54 9.72
N ILE A 143 -17.15 -2.59 9.04
CA ILE A 143 -17.84 -1.37 8.59
C ILE A 143 -18.22 -0.46 9.78
N ASP A 144 -18.49 -1.05 10.95
CA ASP A 144 -18.75 -0.30 12.18
C ASP A 144 -17.50 0.45 12.68
N ASP A 145 -16.30 -0.13 12.51
CA ASP A 145 -15.04 0.57 12.81
C ASP A 145 -14.88 1.83 11.96
N ILE A 146 -15.19 1.71 10.66
CA ILE A 146 -15.17 2.83 9.72
C ILE A 146 -16.16 3.91 10.16
N GLY A 147 -17.39 3.52 10.49
CA GLY A 147 -18.41 4.45 11.00
C GLY A 147 -17.96 5.18 12.27
N ARG A 148 -17.34 4.47 13.22
CA ARG A 148 -16.78 5.07 14.45
C ARG A 148 -15.62 6.02 14.16
N MET A 149 -14.77 5.73 13.17
CA MET A 149 -13.69 6.62 12.75
C MET A 149 -14.25 7.88 12.08
N ALA A 150 -15.17 7.74 11.14
CA ALA A 150 -15.80 8.86 10.44
C ALA A 150 -16.45 9.86 11.42
N GLN A 151 -17.12 9.37 12.46
CA GLN A 151 -17.76 10.22 13.49
C GLN A 151 -16.77 11.03 14.34
N ARG A 152 -15.49 10.67 14.36
CA ARG A 152 -14.44 11.39 15.10
C ARG A 152 -13.74 12.46 14.25
N MET A 153 -14.13 12.61 12.99
CA MET A 153 -13.51 13.51 12.03
C MET A 153 -14.52 14.55 11.52
N PRO A 154 -14.05 15.74 11.11
CA PRO A 154 -14.90 16.69 10.40
C PRO A 154 -15.51 16.04 9.15
N PRO A 155 -16.81 16.27 8.84
CA PRO A 155 -17.48 15.64 7.70
C PRO A 155 -16.75 15.81 6.37
N VAL A 156 -16.09 16.97 6.18
CA VAL A 156 -15.35 17.30 4.96
C VAL A 156 -14.14 16.39 4.71
N VAL A 157 -13.51 15.82 5.74
CA VAL A 157 -12.37 14.91 5.60
C VAL A 157 -12.72 13.44 5.89
N ALA A 158 -13.84 13.19 6.57
CA ALA A 158 -14.23 11.85 6.99
C ALA A 158 -14.37 10.90 5.79
N GLY A 159 -15.10 11.31 4.74
CA GLY A 159 -15.27 10.51 3.53
C GLY A 159 -13.94 10.18 2.87
N ALA A 160 -13.10 11.19 2.63
CA ALA A 160 -11.80 11.03 2.00
C ALA A 160 -10.86 10.08 2.75
N LEU A 161 -10.88 10.08 4.09
CA LEU A 161 -10.01 9.22 4.90
C LEU A 161 -10.59 7.84 5.21
N THR A 162 -11.83 7.55 4.79
CA THR A 162 -12.51 6.27 5.08
C THR A 162 -12.95 5.50 3.83
N ALA A 163 -12.97 6.14 2.66
CA ALA A 163 -13.43 5.53 1.41
C ALA A 163 -12.68 4.23 1.08
N ASP A 164 -11.35 4.26 1.06
CA ASP A 164 -10.53 3.10 0.71
C ASP A 164 -10.80 1.89 1.62
N ALA A 165 -11.01 2.13 2.92
CA ALA A 165 -11.33 1.08 3.87
C ALA A 165 -12.73 0.47 3.61
N ALA A 166 -13.70 1.30 3.21
CA ALA A 166 -15.03 0.84 2.88
C ALA A 166 -15.04 0.03 1.58
N ASP A 167 -14.30 0.49 0.57
CA ASP A 167 -14.12 -0.19 -0.70
C ASP A 167 -13.42 -1.55 -0.50
N LEU A 168 -12.39 -1.59 0.36
CA LEU A 168 -11.72 -2.84 0.69
C LEU A 168 -12.67 -3.88 1.31
N LEU A 169 -13.54 -3.48 2.24
CA LEU A 169 -14.53 -4.39 2.84
C LEU A 169 -15.61 -4.83 1.84
N ALA A 170 -15.94 -4.01 0.84
CA ALA A 170 -16.89 -4.38 -0.21
C ALA A 170 -16.28 -5.38 -1.20
N LEU A 171 -14.98 -5.24 -1.50
CA LEU A 171 -14.30 -6.02 -2.53
C LEU A 171 -13.70 -7.34 -2.02
N CYS A 172 -13.13 -7.36 -0.82
CA CYS A 172 -12.43 -8.55 -0.31
C CYS A 172 -13.28 -9.83 -0.18
N PRO A 173 -14.60 -9.79 0.07
CA PRO A 173 -15.43 -11.00 0.02
C PRO A 173 -15.47 -11.65 -1.38
N LEU A 174 -15.21 -10.87 -2.43
CA LEU A 174 -15.14 -11.35 -3.82
C LEU A 174 -13.71 -11.74 -4.22
N TRP A 175 -12.70 -11.30 -3.46
CA TRP A 175 -11.28 -11.57 -3.69
C TRP A 175 -10.81 -12.72 -2.82
N THR A 176 -11.02 -13.96 -3.29
CA THR A 176 -10.87 -15.19 -2.49
C THR A 176 -9.41 -15.54 -2.18
N VAL A 177 -8.83 -14.87 -1.19
CA VAL A 177 -7.49 -15.15 -0.65
C VAL A 177 -7.62 -15.63 0.81
N PRO A 178 -6.84 -16.63 1.25
CA PRO A 178 -6.83 -17.02 2.65
C PRO A 178 -6.36 -15.85 3.54
N PRO A 179 -6.93 -15.69 4.74
CA PRO A 179 -6.41 -14.70 5.69
C PRO A 179 -4.99 -15.10 6.13
N ALA A 180 -4.14 -14.10 6.33
CA ALA A 180 -2.79 -14.28 6.83
C ALA A 180 -2.80 -14.92 8.23
N ALA A 181 -1.75 -15.66 8.56
CA ALA A 181 -1.71 -16.42 9.80
C ALA A 181 -1.70 -15.49 11.02
N PRO A 182 -2.37 -15.86 12.12
CA PRO A 182 -2.25 -15.13 13.38
C PRO A 182 -0.79 -15.14 13.86
N GLY A 183 -0.09 -14.02 13.75
CA GLY A 183 1.30 -13.91 14.21
C GLY A 183 2.33 -13.52 13.15
N ASP A 184 1.95 -13.36 11.88
CA ASP A 184 2.84 -12.93 10.79
C ASP A 184 3.47 -11.51 10.99
N ARG A 185 3.12 -10.82 12.09
CA ARG A 185 3.72 -9.55 12.52
C ARG A 185 4.81 -9.70 13.60
N ILE A 186 5.15 -10.92 14.00
CA ILE A 186 6.24 -11.18 14.96
C ILE A 186 7.52 -11.42 14.18
N THR A 187 8.22 -10.34 13.83
CA THR A 187 9.60 -10.47 13.36
C THR A 187 10.50 -10.70 14.57
N ALA A 188 11.33 -11.74 14.54
CA ALA A 188 12.47 -11.85 15.45
C ALA A 188 13.39 -10.66 15.15
N LEU A 189 13.56 -9.75 16.11
CA LEU A 189 14.19 -8.45 15.82
C LEU A 189 15.71 -8.62 15.77
N SER A 190 16.27 -8.12 14.67
CA SER A 190 17.69 -8.12 14.37
C SER A 190 18.46 -7.19 15.31
N MET A 191 19.72 -7.52 15.60
CA MET A 191 20.68 -6.63 16.29
C MET A 191 21.25 -5.53 15.37
N THR A 192 20.52 -5.11 14.34
CA THR A 192 20.98 -4.07 13.41
C THR A 192 20.39 -2.72 13.83
N PRO A 193 21.18 -1.62 13.82
CA PRO A 193 20.63 -0.30 14.00
C PRO A 193 19.48 -0.05 13.02
N ALA A 194 18.40 0.54 13.50
CA ALA A 194 17.20 0.85 12.73
C ALA A 194 16.85 2.34 12.82
N LEU A 195 16.28 2.89 11.75
CA LEU A 195 15.71 4.22 11.74
C LEU A 195 14.22 4.15 11.40
N VAL A 196 13.37 4.61 12.32
CA VAL A 196 11.94 4.79 12.09
C VAL A 196 11.64 6.27 11.93
N MET A 197 11.14 6.66 10.75
CA MET A 197 10.76 8.03 10.42
C MET A 197 9.24 8.17 10.32
N GLY A 198 8.69 9.33 10.68
CA GLY A 198 7.26 9.62 10.49
C GLY A 198 6.93 11.09 10.63
N GLY A 199 5.88 11.56 9.96
CA GLY A 199 5.36 12.92 10.11
C GLY A 199 4.46 13.04 11.35
N THR A 200 4.49 14.17 12.06
CA THR A 200 3.56 14.39 13.19
C THR A 200 2.13 14.68 12.73
N HIS A 201 1.92 15.01 11.45
CA HIS A 201 0.62 15.26 10.84
C HIS A 201 0.29 14.26 9.73
N ASP A 202 0.93 13.10 9.72
CA ASP A 202 0.63 12.01 8.80
C ASP A 202 -0.72 11.36 9.14
N PRO A 203 -1.74 11.43 8.26
CA PRO A 203 -3.05 10.82 8.50
C PRO A 203 -3.08 9.32 8.17
N PHE A 204 -2.16 8.81 7.35
CA PHE A 204 -2.13 7.43 6.85
C PHE A 204 -1.27 6.51 7.70
N THR A 205 -0.07 6.98 8.08
CA THR A 205 0.85 6.28 9.01
C THR A 205 1.19 7.16 10.21
N PRO A 206 0.24 7.37 11.15
CA PRO A 206 0.39 8.40 12.19
C PRO A 206 1.60 8.16 13.09
N ALA A 207 2.19 9.23 13.64
CA ALA A 207 3.38 9.18 14.49
C ALA A 207 3.32 8.18 15.66
N ARG A 208 2.12 7.86 16.17
CA ARG A 208 1.93 6.81 17.19
C ARG A 208 2.31 5.41 16.68
N TRP A 209 2.12 5.13 15.41
CA TRP A 209 2.50 3.86 14.78
C TRP A 209 4.02 3.76 14.60
N ALA A 210 4.69 4.85 14.20
CA ALA A 210 6.15 4.91 14.20
C ALA A 210 6.72 4.58 15.58
N ARG A 211 6.17 5.16 16.66
CA ARG A 211 6.58 4.84 18.04
C ARG A 211 6.31 3.37 18.40
N ARG A 212 5.17 2.81 17.98
CA ARG A 212 4.82 1.40 18.23
C ARG A 212 5.73 0.45 17.47
N ALA A 213 6.08 0.74 16.23
CA ALA A 213 7.02 -0.05 15.43
C ALA A 213 8.43 -0.02 16.03
N ALA A 214 8.85 1.14 16.54
CA ALA A 214 10.13 1.27 17.25
C ALA A 214 10.17 0.52 18.59
N ALA A 215 9.03 0.38 19.28
CA ALA A 215 8.98 -0.24 20.60
C ALA A 215 9.37 -1.73 20.62
N SER A 216 9.39 -2.38 19.46
CA SER A 216 9.88 -3.75 19.33
C SER A 216 11.36 -3.84 18.97
N LEU A 217 12.05 -2.74 18.65
CA LEU A 217 13.45 -2.76 18.18
C LEU A 217 14.42 -2.38 19.32
N ASP A 218 15.54 -3.11 19.44
CA ASP A 218 16.51 -2.91 20.51
C ASP A 218 17.52 -1.77 20.23
N ASP A 219 17.87 -1.54 18.96
CA ASP A 219 18.80 -0.49 18.53
C ASP A 219 18.11 0.39 17.46
N VAL A 220 17.32 1.37 17.92
CA VAL A 220 16.45 2.15 17.03
C VAL A 220 16.52 3.65 17.30
N PHE A 221 16.64 4.43 16.23
CA PHE A 221 16.39 5.86 16.22
C PHE A 221 14.98 6.14 15.71
N VAL A 222 14.24 6.97 16.45
CA VAL A 222 12.94 7.51 15.98
C VAL A 222 13.11 8.97 15.58
N ARG A 223 12.61 9.32 14.39
CA ARG A 223 12.59 10.69 13.87
C ARG A 223 11.19 11.10 13.47
N LEU A 224 10.57 11.89 14.32
CA LEU A 224 9.26 12.49 14.06
C LEU A 224 9.43 13.89 13.51
N PHE A 225 8.96 14.10 12.28
CA PHE A 225 9.11 15.33 11.52
C PHE A 225 7.94 16.26 11.84
N GLN A 226 8.21 17.43 12.42
CA GLN A 226 7.18 18.34 12.90
C GLN A 226 6.37 18.93 11.75
N GLY A 227 5.10 18.52 11.72
CA GLY A 227 4.06 18.73 10.71
C GLY A 227 4.40 18.52 9.27
N ALA A 228 5.35 17.64 9.03
CA ALA A 228 5.29 16.82 7.85
C ALA A 228 4.09 15.87 7.92
N GLY A 229 3.51 15.60 6.75
CA GLY A 229 2.51 14.57 6.50
C GLY A 229 3.14 13.24 6.09
N HIS A 230 2.45 12.52 5.20
CA HIS A 230 2.93 11.26 4.63
C HIS A 230 4.06 11.47 3.61
N ASN A 231 4.80 10.41 3.28
CA ASN A 231 5.87 10.39 2.26
C ASN A 231 7.02 11.38 2.49
N LEU A 232 7.73 11.25 3.62
CA LEU A 232 8.87 12.11 3.98
C LEU A 232 10.03 12.15 2.96
N LEU A 233 10.09 11.17 2.06
CA LEU A 233 11.14 11.04 1.05
C LEU A 233 10.74 11.60 -0.33
N ALA A 234 9.52 12.14 -0.47
CA ALA A 234 9.00 12.62 -1.75
C ALA A 234 9.75 13.85 -2.28
N ALA A 235 10.28 14.70 -1.40
CA ALA A 235 11.05 15.89 -1.81
C ALA A 235 12.51 15.51 -2.07
N PRO A 236 13.03 15.64 -3.31
CA PRO A 236 14.44 15.47 -3.61
C PRO A 236 15.29 16.41 -2.77
N GLU A 237 16.38 15.89 -2.21
CA GLU A 237 17.27 16.61 -1.29
C GLU A 237 16.55 17.20 -0.05
N GLY A 238 15.30 16.80 0.18
CA GLY A 238 14.51 17.21 1.32
C GLY A 238 15.08 16.67 2.64
N CYS A 239 14.65 17.25 3.76
CA CYS A 239 15.19 16.88 5.06
C CYS A 239 15.01 15.39 5.40
N GLY A 240 13.93 14.75 4.94
CA GLY A 240 13.73 13.31 5.10
C GLY A 240 14.82 12.49 4.41
N GLN A 241 15.15 12.82 3.16
CA GLN A 241 16.24 12.17 2.42
C GLN A 241 17.61 12.42 3.06
N GLN A 242 17.87 13.64 3.54
CA GLN A 242 19.13 13.96 4.23
C GLN A 242 19.29 13.16 5.53
N VAL A 243 18.23 13.05 6.34
CA VAL A 243 18.24 12.26 7.58
C VAL A 243 18.44 10.77 7.29
N LEU A 244 17.80 10.25 6.23
CA LEU A 244 18.01 8.87 5.78
C LEU A 244 19.46 8.63 5.34
N ALA A 245 20.02 9.53 4.51
CA ALA A 245 21.40 9.43 4.05
C ALA A 245 22.40 9.45 5.22
N ALA A 246 22.23 10.38 6.17
CA ALA A 246 23.10 10.46 7.35
C ALA A 246 23.05 9.19 8.22
N PHE A 247 21.89 8.53 8.31
CA PHE A 247 21.78 7.26 9.01
C PHE A 247 22.45 6.11 8.27
N ILE A 248 22.34 6.07 6.93
CA ILE A 248 23.01 5.05 6.12
C ILE A 248 24.53 5.19 6.24
N ASP A 249 25.04 6.42 6.22
CA ASP A 249 26.48 6.71 6.33
C ASP A 249 27.04 6.36 7.72
N GLU A 250 26.28 6.63 8.79
CA GLU A 250 26.70 6.35 10.16
C GLU A 250 25.55 5.76 11.01
N PRO A 251 25.23 4.46 10.84
CA PRO A 251 24.02 3.85 11.42
C PRO A 251 24.08 3.69 12.95
N ALA A 252 25.27 3.80 13.55
CA ALA A 252 25.45 3.84 15.00
C ALA A 252 25.25 5.25 15.59
N ALA A 253 25.14 6.28 14.74
CA ALA A 253 24.96 7.66 15.16
C ALA A 253 23.53 8.14 14.90
N SER A 254 23.00 8.89 15.87
CA SER A 254 21.67 9.46 15.79
C SER A 254 21.66 10.59 14.73
N PRO A 255 20.93 10.48 13.60
CA PRO A 255 20.95 11.51 12.56
C PRO A 255 20.22 12.77 13.05
N ASN A 256 20.95 13.77 13.56
CA ASN A 256 20.38 14.99 14.18
C ASN A 256 20.81 16.24 13.42
N LEU A 257 20.38 16.30 12.15
CA LEU A 257 20.73 17.35 11.21
C LEU A 257 20.05 18.68 11.54
N TYR A 258 20.65 19.78 11.08
CA TYR A 258 20.08 21.12 11.26
C TYR A 258 18.67 21.24 10.65
N CYS A 259 18.46 20.69 9.45
CA CYS A 259 17.14 20.71 8.79
C CYS A 259 16.05 20.05 9.65
N TYR A 260 16.41 19.00 10.40
CA TYR A 260 15.47 18.26 11.25
C TYR A 260 15.08 19.09 12.48
N ARG A 261 16.07 19.77 13.08
CA ARG A 261 15.84 20.61 14.26
C ARG A 261 15.06 21.88 13.98
N GLN A 262 15.07 22.37 12.74
CA GLN A 262 14.42 23.62 12.35
C GLN A 262 13.01 23.44 11.77
N GLN A 263 12.43 22.26 11.92
CA GLN A 263 11.08 22.02 11.42
C GLN A 263 10.07 22.83 12.23
N SER A 264 9.24 23.57 11.50
CA SER A 264 8.14 24.34 12.05
C SER A 264 6.93 24.19 11.14
N THR A 265 5.75 24.23 11.74
CA THR A 265 4.49 24.31 11.02
C THR A 265 3.96 25.73 11.06
N THR A 266 3.59 26.24 9.90
CA THR A 266 2.71 27.41 9.80
C THR A 266 1.41 26.95 9.19
N PHE A 267 0.33 27.00 9.96
CA PHE A 267 -1.01 26.79 9.42
C PHE A 267 -1.51 28.12 8.89
N VAL A 268 -1.84 28.16 7.61
CA VAL A 268 -2.48 29.31 6.97
C VAL A 268 -3.89 28.86 6.60
N LEU A 269 -4.89 29.61 7.05
CA LEU A 269 -6.25 29.40 6.55
C LEU A 269 -6.32 29.94 5.10
N PRO A 270 -7.04 29.28 4.19
CA PRO A 270 -7.34 29.88 2.88
C PRO A 270 -8.01 31.24 3.11
N GLU A 271 -7.51 32.28 2.44
CA GLU A 271 -8.16 33.60 2.41
C GLU A 271 -9.50 33.55 1.66
#